data_AF-X0UN59-F1
#
_entry.id   AF-X0UN59-F1
#
_cell.length_a   1.000
_cell.length_b   1.000
_cell.length_c   1.000
_cell.angle_alpha   90.00
_cell.angle_beta   90.00
_cell.angle_gamma   90.00
#
_symmetry.space_group_name_H-M   'P 1'
#
loop_
_entity.id
_entity.type
_entity.pdbx_description
1 polymer ?
#
loop_
_entity_poly.entity_id
_entity_poly.type
_entity_poly.pdbx_seq_one_letter_code
_entity_poly.pdbx_strand_id
1 'polypeptide(L)'
;MKILNSRIVFDFDDAIYARPTSVEAQLFGAKSCERQLINMVKRCRQVVVGNSYLYQYVKKHNSRIAIIPTPVDHKQFSTLVPETLNSKSEKGDGKVVIGWVGKSENLIYLDLIKDALQQISNLRQNMVNLKVISNKPYFIEGVDILNQSWNKENEVENLRSIDIGLMPLIDDEWSR
;
A
#
# COMPACT_ATOMS: atom_id res chain seq x y z
N MET A 1 2.23 6.20 36.26
CA MET A 1 1.87 7.31 35.34
C MET A 1 0.36 7.49 35.38
N LYS A 2 -0.16 8.70 35.66
CA LYS A 2 -1.62 8.96 35.65
C LYS A 2 -2.12 8.96 34.20
N ILE A 3 -3.11 8.11 33.90
CA ILE A 3 -3.86 8.12 32.64
C ILE A 3 -4.59 9.47 32.58
N LEU A 4 -4.34 10.28 31.54
CA LEU A 4 -4.93 11.63 31.43
C LEU A 4 -6.44 11.58 31.12
N ASN A 5 -6.94 10.48 30.55
CA ASN A 5 -8.36 10.21 30.38
C ASN A 5 -8.59 8.70 30.13
N SER A 6 -9.42 8.04 30.94
CA SER A 6 -9.70 6.61 30.81
C SER A 6 -10.58 6.24 29.62
N ARG A 7 -10.90 7.18 28.72
CA ARG A 7 -11.81 6.95 27.58
C ARG A 7 -11.12 7.05 26.22
N ILE A 8 -9.82 7.32 26.16
CA ILE A 8 -9.11 7.44 24.89
C ILE A 8 -8.68 6.05 24.42
N VAL A 9 -9.15 5.68 23.23
CA VAL A 9 -8.62 4.59 22.41
C VAL A 9 -7.86 5.23 21.26
N PHE A 10 -6.64 4.78 20.99
CA PHE A 10 -5.82 5.29 19.90
C PHE A 10 -5.48 4.18 18.92
N ASP A 11 -5.76 4.43 17.64
CA ASP A 11 -5.60 3.48 16.55
C ASP A 11 -4.62 4.04 15.52
N PHE A 12 -3.66 3.24 15.08
CA PHE A 12 -2.70 3.61 14.04
C PHE A 12 -2.17 2.39 13.29
N ASP A 13 -2.09 2.54 11.96
CA ASP A 13 -1.69 1.47 11.03
C ASP A 13 -0.34 1.70 10.36
N ASP A 14 0.11 2.95 10.28
CA ASP A 14 1.41 3.29 9.72
C ASP A 14 2.49 3.36 10.80
N ALA A 15 3.75 3.15 10.42
CA ALA A 15 4.91 3.46 11.24
C ALA A 15 5.12 4.99 11.34
N ILE A 16 4.16 5.72 11.91
CA ILE A 16 4.13 7.20 11.98
C ILE A 16 5.27 7.82 12.78
N TYR A 17 6.10 7.00 13.42
CA TYR A 17 7.37 7.39 14.04
C TYR A 17 8.55 7.39 13.06
N ALA A 18 8.48 6.54 12.02
CA ALA A 18 9.48 6.39 10.98
C ALA A 18 9.24 7.39 9.85
N ARG A 19 10.33 7.70 9.13
CA ARG A 19 10.29 8.60 7.98
C ARG A 19 9.70 7.87 6.78
N PRO A 20 8.65 8.41 6.13
CA PRO A 20 8.19 7.86 4.87
C PRO A 20 9.30 7.83 3.83
N THR A 21 9.43 6.72 3.11
CA THR A 21 10.53 6.50 2.16
C THR A 21 10.56 7.55 1.06
N SER A 22 9.38 8.06 0.68
CA SER A 22 9.18 9.13 -0.31
C SER A 22 9.48 10.55 0.20
N VAL A 23 9.80 10.73 1.49
CA VAL A 23 10.05 12.05 2.10
C VAL A 23 11.54 12.23 2.37
N GLU A 24 12.11 13.37 1.96
CA GLU A 24 13.50 13.72 2.22
C GLU A 24 13.84 13.79 3.72
N ALA A 25 15.03 13.32 4.10
CA ALA A 25 15.44 13.24 5.50
C ALA A 25 15.45 14.59 6.24
N GLN A 26 15.79 15.67 5.53
CA GLN A 26 15.86 17.02 6.11
C GLN A 26 14.48 17.60 6.45
N LEU A 27 13.43 17.09 5.80
CA LEU A 27 12.05 17.54 5.97
C LEU A 27 11.31 16.76 7.05
N PHE A 28 11.88 15.67 7.57
CA PHE A 28 11.20 14.77 8.50
C PHE A 28 11.73 14.86 9.93
N GLY A 29 10.89 15.35 10.84
CA GLY A 29 11.19 15.44 12.26
C GLY A 29 10.99 14.13 13.03
N ALA A 30 11.71 13.06 12.69
CA ALA A 30 11.52 11.71 13.28
C ALA A 30 11.45 11.71 14.81
N LYS A 31 12.40 12.37 15.48
CA LYS A 31 12.41 12.48 16.95
C LYS A 31 11.16 13.16 17.52
N SER A 32 10.57 14.08 16.77
CA SER A 32 9.32 14.74 17.16
C SER A 32 8.14 13.81 17.01
N CYS A 33 8.04 13.11 15.88
CA CYS A 33 6.97 12.15 15.59
C CYS A 33 6.99 10.98 16.58
N GLU A 34 8.17 10.37 16.80
CA GLU A 34 8.35 9.33 17.81
C GLU A 34 7.90 9.81 19.20
N ARG A 35 8.38 10.98 19.64
CA ARG A 35 8.01 11.53 20.95
C ARG A 35 6.50 11.75 21.06
N GLN A 36 5.85 12.25 20.01
CA GLN A 36 4.41 12.47 19.97
C GLN A 36 3.65 11.14 20.05
N LEU A 37 4.04 10.15 19.25
CA LEU A 37 3.47 8.80 19.28
C LEU A 37 3.58 8.18 20.68
N ILE A 38 4.78 8.15 21.25
CA ILE A 38 5.01 7.54 22.56
C ILE A 38 4.23 8.28 23.65
N ASN A 39 4.10 9.61 23.57
CA ASN A 39 3.28 10.37 24.48
C ASN A 39 1.79 10.00 24.38
N MET A 40 1.26 9.81 23.16
CA MET A 40 -0.12 9.38 22.95
C MET A 40 -0.33 7.97 23.51
N VAL A 41 0.51 7.02 23.10
CA VAL A 41 0.48 5.61 23.52
C VAL A 41 0.44 5.49 25.05
N LYS A 42 1.32 6.20 25.77
CA LYS A 42 1.37 6.11 27.25
C LYS A 42 0.12 6.68 27.95
N ARG A 43 -0.65 7.54 27.28
CA ARG A 43 -1.79 8.27 27.87
C ARG A 43 -3.15 7.65 27.54
N CYS A 44 -3.21 6.74 26.57
CA CYS A 44 -4.44 6.08 26.13
C CYS A 44 -4.82 4.89 27.03
N ARG A 45 -6.13 4.61 27.14
CA ARG A 45 -6.62 3.41 27.81
C ARG A 45 -6.30 2.15 27.01
N GLN A 46 -6.48 2.21 25.71
CA GLN A 46 -6.29 1.11 24.76
C GLN A 46 -5.57 1.66 23.53
N VAL A 47 -4.69 0.84 22.97
CA VAL A 47 -4.06 1.08 21.67
C VAL A 47 -4.47 -0.04 20.73
N VAL A 48 -4.77 0.32 19.48
CA VAL A 48 -4.97 -0.62 18.37
C VAL A 48 -3.86 -0.37 17.37
N VAL A 49 -3.29 -1.45 16.85
CA VAL A 49 -2.25 -1.42 15.81
C VAL A 49 -2.57 -2.41 14.71
N GLY A 50 -2.20 -2.09 13.47
CA GLY A 50 -2.50 -2.94 12.31
C GLY A 50 -1.69 -4.23 12.23
N ASN A 51 -0.50 -4.30 12.83
CA ASN A 51 0.40 -5.45 12.67
C ASN A 51 1.27 -5.74 13.91
N SER A 52 2.00 -6.85 13.87
CA SER A 52 2.88 -7.29 14.96
C SER A 52 4.13 -6.41 15.13
N TYR A 53 4.62 -5.79 14.05
CA TYR A 53 5.78 -4.91 14.08
C TYR A 53 5.50 -3.65 14.92
N LEU A 54 4.38 -2.98 14.65
CA LEU A 54 3.90 -1.84 15.42
C LEU A 54 3.61 -2.22 16.87
N TYR A 55 3.05 -3.41 17.12
CA TYR A 55 2.88 -3.93 18.49
C TYR A 55 4.22 -4.01 19.23
N GLN A 56 5.26 -4.61 18.62
CA GLN A 56 6.58 -4.72 19.24
C GLN A 56 7.17 -3.35 19.57
N TYR A 57 6.93 -2.36 18.70
CA TYR A 57 7.41 -0.99 18.91
C TYR A 57 6.80 -0.34 20.16
N VAL A 58 5.48 -0.50 20.37
CA VAL A 58 4.75 0.21 21.44
C VAL A 58 4.49 -0.59 22.71
N LYS A 59 4.70 -1.92 22.74
CA LYS A 59 4.40 -2.79 23.90
C LYS A 59 5.09 -2.38 25.21
N LYS A 60 6.25 -1.74 25.13
CA LYS A 60 6.99 -1.23 26.31
C LYS A 60 6.39 0.05 26.91
N HIS A 61 5.38 0.63 26.26
CA HIS A 61 4.81 1.94 26.59
C HIS A 61 3.34 1.90 26.99
N ASN A 62 2.60 0.83 26.65
CA ASN A 62 1.23 0.60 27.12
C ASN A 62 1.00 -0.90 27.32
N SER A 63 0.27 -1.28 28.37
CA SER A 63 -0.06 -2.69 28.67
C SER A 63 -1.35 -3.17 28.00
N ARG A 64 -2.14 -2.28 27.41
CA ARG A 64 -3.42 -2.57 26.75
C ARG A 64 -3.33 -2.22 25.27
N ILE A 65 -2.90 -3.20 24.49
CA ILE A 65 -2.71 -3.09 23.04
C ILE A 65 -3.41 -4.29 22.38
N ALA A 66 -4.13 -4.05 21.29
CA ALA A 66 -4.73 -5.08 20.45
C ALA A 66 -4.16 -4.94 19.03
N ILE A 67 -3.94 -6.08 18.36
CA ILE A 67 -3.61 -6.10 16.95
C ILE A 67 -4.92 -6.33 16.19
N ILE A 68 -5.33 -5.36 15.37
CA ILE A 68 -6.51 -5.45 14.51
C ILE A 68 -6.07 -5.02 13.11
N PRO A 69 -5.82 -5.97 12.19
CA PRO A 69 -5.44 -5.65 10.82
C PRO A 69 -6.53 -4.90 10.06
N THR A 70 -6.14 -4.12 9.05
CA THR A 70 -7.08 -3.43 8.17
C THR A 70 -7.98 -4.44 7.45
N PRO A 71 -9.31 -4.38 7.65
CA PRO A 71 -10.23 -5.32 7.02
C PRO A 71 -10.51 -4.93 5.56
N VAL A 72 -10.97 -5.91 4.77
CA VAL A 72 -11.52 -5.69 3.42
C VAL A 72 -12.97 -6.20 3.37
N ASP A 73 -13.85 -5.46 2.69
CA ASP A 73 -15.21 -5.92 2.44
C ASP A 73 -15.22 -6.99 1.33
N HIS A 74 -15.26 -8.25 1.75
CA HIS A 74 -15.29 -9.40 0.83
C HIS A 74 -16.49 -9.43 -0.12
N LYS A 75 -17.61 -8.74 0.19
CA LYS A 75 -18.75 -8.65 -0.72
C LYS A 75 -18.45 -7.67 -1.85
N GLN A 76 -17.90 -6.52 -1.49
CA GLN A 76 -17.48 -5.49 -2.45
C GLN A 76 -16.34 -6.00 -3.33
N PHE A 77 -15.29 -6.59 -2.73
CA PHE A 77 -14.08 -7.08 -3.42
C PHE A 77 -14.16 -8.57 -3.76
N SER A 78 -15.36 -9.10 -3.99
CA SER A 78 -15.55 -10.48 -4.41
C SER A 78 -14.89 -10.74 -5.77
N THR A 79 -14.29 -11.92 -5.92
CA THR A 79 -13.77 -12.39 -7.20
C THR A 79 -14.92 -12.56 -8.19
N LEU A 80 -14.70 -12.16 -9.45
CA LEU A 80 -15.63 -12.46 -10.52
C LEU A 80 -15.73 -13.98 -10.75
N VAL A 81 -16.92 -14.45 -11.08
CA VAL A 81 -17.16 -15.84 -11.48
C VAL A 81 -16.49 -16.05 -12.85
N PRO A 82 -15.82 -17.20 -13.11
CA PRO A 82 -15.02 -17.41 -14.33
C PRO A 82 -15.74 -17.10 -15.67
N GLU A 83 -17.07 -17.20 -15.70
CA GLU A 83 -17.90 -16.96 -16.87
C GLU A 83 -17.90 -15.49 -17.33
N THR A 84 -17.66 -14.53 -16.42
CA THR A 84 -17.60 -13.09 -16.74
C THR A 84 -16.20 -12.59 -17.06
N LEU A 85 -15.16 -13.44 -16.97
CA LEU A 85 -13.77 -13.09 -17.29
C LEU A 85 -13.51 -12.92 -18.80
N ASN A 86 -14.49 -13.25 -19.63
CA ASN A 86 -14.42 -13.20 -21.09
C ASN A 86 -14.71 -11.82 -21.71
N SER A 87 -14.85 -10.75 -20.92
CA SER A 87 -14.85 -9.38 -21.46
C SER A 87 -13.44 -8.99 -21.93
N LYS A 88 -13.08 -9.49 -23.12
CA LYS A 88 -11.83 -9.23 -23.83
C LYS A 88 -11.51 -7.73 -24.01
N SER A 89 -12.48 -6.84 -23.78
CA SER A 89 -12.35 -5.40 -23.99
C SER A 89 -11.57 -4.66 -22.91
N GLU A 90 -11.49 -5.18 -21.67
CA GLU A 90 -10.72 -4.52 -20.59
C GLU A 90 -9.42 -5.24 -20.22
N LYS A 91 -9.31 -6.54 -20.52
CA LYS A 91 -8.06 -7.32 -20.43
C LYS A 91 -7.23 -7.12 -21.70
N GLY A 92 -6.67 -5.92 -21.83
CA GLY A 92 -5.97 -5.37 -23.01
C GLY A 92 -5.65 -6.37 -24.10
N ASP A 93 -6.45 -6.40 -25.17
CA ASP A 93 -6.24 -7.15 -26.42
C ASP A 93 -5.78 -8.62 -26.29
N GLY A 94 -6.02 -9.29 -25.16
CA GLY A 94 -5.55 -10.66 -24.89
C GLY A 94 -4.14 -10.76 -24.29
N LYS A 95 -3.58 -9.64 -23.81
CA LYS A 95 -2.34 -9.57 -23.03
C LYS A 95 -2.60 -9.82 -21.54
N VAL A 96 -1.57 -10.32 -20.84
CA VAL A 96 -1.60 -10.44 -19.37
C VAL A 96 -1.44 -9.07 -18.75
N VAL A 97 -2.28 -8.71 -17.78
CA VAL A 97 -2.22 -7.43 -17.08
C VAL A 97 -1.55 -7.61 -15.72
N ILE A 98 -0.33 -7.11 -15.60
CA ILE A 98 0.35 -6.92 -14.31
C ILE A 98 -0.06 -5.55 -13.78
N GLY A 99 -0.49 -5.45 -12.52
CA GLY A 99 -1.10 -4.23 -12.01
C GLY A 99 -0.56 -3.74 -10.69
N TRP A 100 -0.48 -2.43 -10.54
CA TRP A 100 -0.11 -1.73 -9.31
C TRP A 100 -1.09 -0.59 -9.04
N VAL A 101 -1.45 -0.40 -7.77
CA VAL A 101 -2.32 0.67 -7.31
C VAL A 101 -1.67 1.40 -6.15
N GLY A 102 -1.63 2.73 -6.22
CA GLY A 102 -1.07 3.54 -5.14
C GLY A 102 -1.04 5.03 -5.48
N LYS A 103 -0.56 5.82 -4.52
CA LYS A 103 -0.37 7.26 -4.73
C LYS A 103 0.94 7.52 -5.49
N SER A 104 1.00 8.63 -6.22
CA SER A 104 2.15 8.99 -7.06
C SER A 104 3.48 9.06 -6.30
N GLU A 105 3.45 9.42 -5.02
CA GLU A 105 4.61 9.47 -4.13
C GLU A 105 5.25 8.09 -3.91
N ASN A 106 4.49 7.01 -4.14
CA ASN A 106 4.91 5.63 -3.98
C ASN A 106 5.30 4.95 -5.30
N LEU A 107 5.29 5.68 -6.44
CA LEU A 107 5.76 5.14 -7.73
C LEU A 107 7.23 4.71 -7.69
N ILE A 108 8.02 5.27 -6.77
CA ILE A 108 9.41 4.86 -6.51
C ILE A 108 9.55 3.36 -6.24
N TYR A 109 8.51 2.70 -5.71
CA TYR A 109 8.56 1.26 -5.49
C TYR A 109 8.51 0.46 -6.80
N LEU A 110 7.88 0.98 -7.86
CA LEU A 110 7.94 0.36 -9.19
C LEU A 110 9.34 0.49 -9.80
N ASP A 111 10.07 1.56 -9.48
CA ASP A 111 11.45 1.74 -9.96
C ASP A 111 12.41 0.66 -9.43
N LEU A 112 12.10 0.05 -8.27
CA LEU A 112 12.87 -1.07 -7.71
C LEU A 112 12.85 -2.31 -8.61
N ILE A 113 11.78 -2.46 -9.40
CA ILE A 113 11.54 -3.63 -10.23
C ILE A 113 11.48 -3.28 -11.73
N LYS A 114 11.85 -2.06 -12.11
CA LYS A 114 11.77 -1.59 -13.51
C LYS A 114 12.54 -2.50 -14.48
N ASP A 115 13.72 -2.96 -14.08
CA ASP A 115 14.58 -3.81 -14.93
C ASP A 115 13.92 -5.19 -15.15
N ALA A 116 13.26 -5.73 -14.12
CA ALA A 116 12.50 -6.96 -14.23
C ALA A 116 11.27 -6.78 -15.12
N LEU A 117 10.58 -5.64 -15.04
CA LEU A 117 9.44 -5.32 -15.89
C LEU A 117 9.85 -5.19 -17.37
N GLN A 118 10.98 -4.55 -17.66
CA GLN A 118 11.57 -4.48 -19.01
C GLN A 118 11.94 -5.88 -19.52
N GLN A 119 12.58 -6.70 -18.69
CA GLN A 119 12.90 -8.10 -19.05
C GLN A 119 11.65 -8.91 -19.36
N ILE A 120 10.59 -8.79 -18.55
CA ILE A 120 9.32 -9.48 -18.78
C ILE A 120 8.70 -9.04 -20.10
N SER A 121 8.66 -7.72 -20.37
CA SER A 121 8.09 -7.18 -21.61
C SER A 121 8.82 -7.75 -22.84
N ASN A 122 10.16 -7.74 -22.82
CA ASN A 122 11.00 -8.30 -23.88
C ASN A 122 10.82 -9.82 -24.05
N LEU A 123 10.93 -10.59 -22.97
CA LEU A 123 10.80 -12.06 -22.99
C LEU A 123 9.42 -12.53 -23.44
N ARG A 124 8.39 -11.72 -23.24
CA ARG A 124 7.01 -12.01 -23.62
C ARG A 124 6.59 -11.32 -24.91
N GLN A 125 7.53 -10.72 -25.66
CA GLN A 125 7.24 -10.07 -26.95
C GLN A 125 6.06 -9.07 -26.83
N ASN A 126 6.07 -8.27 -25.76
CA ASN A 126 5.02 -7.29 -25.44
C ASN A 126 3.61 -7.89 -25.22
N MET A 127 3.49 -9.17 -24.91
CA MET A 127 2.21 -9.82 -24.51
C MET A 127 1.83 -9.57 -23.04
N VAL A 128 2.46 -8.59 -22.40
CA VAL A 128 2.21 -8.18 -21.02
C VAL A 128 2.07 -6.67 -20.97
N ASN A 129 1.01 -6.20 -20.33
CA ASN A 129 0.81 -4.79 -20.01
C ASN A 129 1.05 -4.55 -18.52
N LEU A 130 1.64 -3.40 -18.18
CA LEU A 130 1.67 -2.89 -16.82
C LEU A 130 0.53 -1.88 -16.62
N LYS A 131 -0.49 -2.20 -15.83
CA LYS A 131 -1.54 -1.26 -15.43
C LYS A 131 -1.11 -0.52 -14.16
N VAL A 132 -1.02 0.81 -14.24
CA VAL A 132 -0.66 1.67 -13.11
C VAL A 132 -1.85 2.54 -12.76
N ILE A 133 -2.37 2.36 -11.54
CA ILE A 133 -3.54 3.09 -11.05
C ILE A 133 -3.09 4.09 -9.99
N SER A 134 -3.03 5.37 -10.37
CA SER A 134 -2.41 6.43 -9.59
C SER A 134 -2.99 7.80 -9.95
N ASN A 135 -2.72 8.82 -9.14
CA ASN A 135 -3.06 10.21 -9.45
C ASN A 135 -2.09 10.87 -10.45
N LYS A 136 -0.98 10.20 -10.81
CA LYS A 136 -0.05 10.64 -11.86
C LYS A 136 0.37 9.45 -12.74
N PRO A 137 0.64 9.67 -14.04
CA PRO A 137 1.12 8.61 -14.90
C PRO A 137 2.54 8.16 -14.53
N TYR A 138 2.86 6.93 -14.90
CA TYR A 138 4.17 6.31 -14.77
C TYR A 138 4.68 5.86 -16.15
N PHE A 139 6.00 5.85 -16.31
CA PHE A 139 6.66 5.52 -17.56
C PHE A 139 7.93 4.69 -17.33
N ILE A 140 8.09 3.63 -18.11
CA ILE A 140 9.32 2.86 -18.26
C ILE A 140 9.52 2.65 -19.76
N GLU A 141 10.72 2.93 -20.26
CA GLU A 141 11.06 2.68 -21.65
C GLU A 141 10.98 1.18 -21.98
N GLY A 142 10.34 0.83 -23.10
CA GLY A 142 10.21 -0.55 -23.55
C GLY A 142 9.14 -1.37 -22.83
N VAL A 143 8.24 -0.73 -22.07
CA VAL A 143 7.11 -1.40 -21.41
C VAL A 143 5.80 -0.74 -21.85
N ASP A 144 4.82 -1.56 -22.27
CA ASP A 144 3.46 -1.11 -22.53
C ASP A 144 2.74 -0.83 -21.20
N ILE A 145 2.45 0.43 -20.91
CA ILE A 145 1.86 0.87 -19.64
C ILE A 145 0.46 1.45 -19.86
N LEU A 146 -0.52 0.88 -19.15
CA LEU A 146 -1.89 1.37 -19.06
C LEU A 146 -2.02 2.26 -17.81
N ASN A 147 -1.88 3.57 -18.00
CA ASN A 147 -2.06 4.53 -16.91
C ASN A 147 -3.55 4.83 -16.68
N GLN A 148 -4.02 4.61 -15.45
CA GLN A 148 -5.39 4.82 -15.04
C GLN A 148 -5.44 5.77 -13.85
N SER A 149 -6.22 6.84 -13.94
CA SER A 149 -6.49 7.70 -12.79
C SER A 149 -7.26 6.94 -11.72
N TRP A 150 -6.80 7.00 -10.47
CA TRP A 150 -7.53 6.40 -9.35
C TRP A 150 -8.88 7.09 -9.16
N ASN A 151 -9.93 6.29 -9.03
CA ASN A 151 -11.26 6.73 -8.63
C ASN A 151 -11.91 5.65 -7.76
N LYS A 152 -12.53 6.08 -6.65
CA LYS A 152 -13.26 5.21 -5.73
C LYS A 152 -14.40 4.47 -6.40
N GLU A 153 -15.17 5.12 -7.28
CA GLU A 153 -16.33 4.46 -7.92
C GLU A 153 -15.93 3.27 -8.80
N ASN A 154 -14.74 3.31 -9.39
CA ASN A 154 -14.23 2.28 -10.30
C ASN A 154 -13.14 1.41 -9.67
N GLU A 155 -12.86 1.54 -8.37
CA GLU A 155 -11.75 0.87 -7.70
C GLU A 155 -11.82 -0.65 -7.86
N VAL A 156 -13.00 -1.23 -7.61
CA VAL A 156 -13.22 -2.67 -7.68
C VAL A 156 -13.01 -3.19 -9.11
N GLU A 157 -13.56 -2.51 -10.11
CA GLU A 157 -13.44 -2.94 -11.50
C GLU A 157 -12.00 -2.81 -12.00
N ASN A 158 -11.35 -1.72 -11.62
CA ASN A 158 -9.94 -1.52 -11.87
C ASN A 158 -9.07 -2.63 -11.29
N LEU A 159 -9.33 -3.07 -10.06
CA LEU A 159 -8.61 -4.19 -9.45
C LEU A 159 -8.92 -5.52 -10.14
N ARG A 160 -10.18 -5.76 -10.54
CA ARG A 160 -10.59 -6.98 -11.24
C ARG A 160 -9.99 -7.12 -12.63
N SER A 161 -9.62 -6.00 -13.27
CA SER A 161 -8.91 -6.00 -14.55
C SER A 161 -7.43 -6.40 -14.46
N ILE A 162 -6.88 -6.58 -13.25
CA ILE A 162 -5.49 -6.97 -13.01
C ILE A 162 -5.43 -8.50 -12.87
N ASP A 163 -4.57 -9.14 -13.65
CA ASP A 163 -4.33 -10.58 -13.56
C ASP A 163 -3.27 -10.91 -12.48
N ILE A 164 -2.25 -10.05 -12.32
CA ILE A 164 -1.15 -10.22 -11.36
C ILE A 164 -0.91 -8.91 -10.61
N GLY A 165 -1.17 -8.91 -9.30
CA GLY A 165 -0.93 -7.74 -8.44
C GLY A 165 0.55 -7.58 -8.06
N LEU A 166 1.04 -6.34 -8.09
CA LEU A 166 2.37 -5.94 -7.64
C LEU A 166 2.29 -5.15 -6.34
N MET A 167 3.19 -5.47 -5.40
CA MET A 167 3.40 -4.71 -4.17
C MET A 167 4.89 -4.70 -3.82
N PRO A 168 5.76 -4.13 -4.68
CA PRO A 168 7.15 -3.93 -4.31
C PRO A 168 7.21 -2.94 -3.14
N LEU A 169 8.08 -3.22 -2.17
CA LEU A 169 8.36 -2.34 -1.04
C LEU A 169 9.86 -2.35 -0.78
N ILE A 170 10.38 -1.22 -0.33
CA ILE A 170 11.72 -1.17 0.29
C ILE A 170 11.58 -1.87 1.65
N ASP A 171 12.56 -2.65 2.08
CA ASP A 171 12.56 -3.22 3.44
C ASP A 171 13.18 -2.20 4.40
N ASP A 172 12.38 -1.26 4.91
CA ASP A 172 12.80 -0.22 5.85
C ASP A 172 11.84 -0.08 7.03
N GLU A 173 12.11 0.84 7.98
CA GLU A 173 11.25 1.00 9.16
C GLU A 173 9.84 1.52 8.85
N TRP A 174 9.64 2.16 7.69
CA TRP A 174 8.35 2.73 7.30
C TRP A 174 7.42 1.67 6.71
N SER A 175 7.96 0.69 5.99
CA SER A 175 7.23 -0.30 5.20
C SER A 175 7.13 -1.71 5.83
N ARG A 176 7.44 -1.84 7.13
CA ARG A 176 7.45 -3.11 7.89
C ARG A 176 6.18 -3.42 8.70
#